data_AF-A0A966JLI0-F1
#
_entry.id   AF-A0A966JLI0-F1
#
_cell.length_a   1.000
_cell.length_b   1.000
_cell.length_c   1.000
_cell.angle_alpha   90.00
_cell.angle_beta   90.00
_cell.angle_gamma   90.00
#
_symmetry.space_group_name_H-M   'P 1'
#
loop_
_entity.id
_entity.type
_entity.pdbx_description
1 polymer ?
#
loop_
_entity_poly.entity_id
_entity_poly.type
_entity_poly.pdbx_seq_one_letter_code
_entity_poly.pdbx_strand_id
1 'polypeptide(L)'
;MNSFRTEKDRIWDAHTTQQGGKATDFYFMTDPSTLTVIDFLPRVQHEFFHNVQHAQTNQYKSIFPCWVEEAGAEYFGALVASNGDPETFIKLRYFSVSSRVGKANSATSSKEFWRDWLLSTDMTSVKPGSSEWGCASVHMEGIYHYGLLATEYLNQELGIPGILALYRDAGTMGWNKAIEKAFNKNKLAVYEDIAAYMDKEYRITVAQTWARHKCVLEGRGLQCANGL
;
A
#
# COMPACT_ATOMS: atom_id res chain seq x y z
N MET A 1 -11.59 -3.86 30.98
CA MET A 1 -11.00 -2.78 30.15
C MET A 1 -9.86 -2.17 30.94
N ASN A 2 -8.62 -2.56 30.70
CA ASN A 2 -7.45 -1.97 31.34
C ASN A 2 -6.31 -1.93 30.33
N SER A 3 -5.61 -0.80 30.28
CA SER A 3 -4.47 -0.45 29.43
C SER A 3 -4.79 0.09 28.03
N PHE A 4 -5.33 1.31 27.94
CA PHE A 4 -4.86 2.21 26.87
C PHE A 4 -3.37 2.46 27.12
N ARG A 5 -2.53 2.18 26.13
CA ARG A 5 -1.06 2.18 26.23
C ARG A 5 -0.49 3.49 26.80
N THR A 6 0.57 3.36 27.58
CA THR A 6 1.24 4.46 28.31
C THR A 6 2.62 4.84 27.78
N GLU A 7 3.06 4.27 26.64
CA GLU A 7 4.35 4.63 26.02
C GLU A 7 4.26 6.04 25.43
N LYS A 8 5.01 6.99 26.02
CA LYS A 8 5.02 8.43 25.68
C LYS A 8 6.17 8.79 24.73
N ASP A 9 6.93 7.80 24.31
CA ASP A 9 8.18 7.88 23.59
C ASP A 9 8.02 7.56 22.09
N ARG A 10 6.81 7.16 21.65
CA ARG A 10 6.44 7.16 20.23
C ARG A 10 5.98 8.55 19.81
N ILE A 11 6.62 9.06 18.76
CA ILE A 11 6.28 10.35 18.12
C ILE A 11 4.86 10.31 17.54
N TRP A 12 4.39 9.12 17.16
CA TRP A 12 3.07 8.88 16.61
C TRP A 12 2.64 7.39 16.70
N ASP A 13 1.33 7.13 16.75
CA ASP A 13 0.73 5.79 16.57
C ASP A 13 -0.62 5.87 15.84
N ALA A 14 -0.76 5.14 14.71
CA ALA A 14 -2.03 4.85 14.06
C ALA A 14 -2.41 3.41 14.31
N HIS A 15 -3.67 3.19 14.68
CA HIS A 15 -4.22 1.85 14.65
C HIS A 15 -5.65 1.88 14.15
N THR A 16 -5.90 1.14 13.08
CA THR A 16 -7.24 0.71 12.72
C THR A 16 -7.65 -0.47 13.61
N THR A 17 -8.63 -0.26 14.49
CA THR A 17 -9.23 -1.34 15.29
C THR A 17 -10.52 -1.81 14.65
N GLN A 18 -10.69 -3.13 14.56
CA GLN A 18 -11.87 -3.74 13.93
C GLN A 18 -12.46 -4.78 14.89
N GLN A 19 -13.59 -4.44 15.51
CA GLN A 19 -14.28 -5.33 16.44
C GLN A 19 -15.81 -5.20 16.29
N GLY A 20 -16.52 -6.33 16.23
CA GLY A 20 -17.98 -6.35 16.22
C GLY A 20 -18.63 -5.69 15.00
N GLY A 21 -17.97 -5.75 13.83
CA GLY A 21 -18.45 -5.11 12.60
C GLY A 21 -18.28 -3.59 12.56
N LYS A 22 -17.51 -3.03 13.50
CA LYS A 22 -17.10 -1.62 13.51
C LYS A 22 -15.62 -1.52 13.19
N ALA A 23 -15.26 -0.52 12.41
CA ALA A 23 -13.89 -0.12 12.18
C ALA A 23 -13.69 1.29 12.76
N THR A 24 -12.63 1.49 13.53
CA THR A 24 -12.34 2.75 14.22
C THR A 24 -10.84 3.00 14.22
N ASP A 25 -10.46 4.16 13.71
CA ASP A 25 -9.08 4.61 13.69
C ASP A 25 -8.78 5.43 14.95
N PHE A 26 -7.65 5.14 15.56
CA PHE A 26 -7.09 5.94 16.64
C PHE A 26 -5.77 6.54 16.18
N TYR A 27 -5.64 7.84 16.41
CA TYR A 27 -4.50 8.66 16.03
C TYR A 27 -3.90 9.26 17.31
N PHE A 28 -2.68 8.87 17.66
CA PHE A 28 -1.92 9.49 18.76
C PHE A 28 -0.73 10.23 18.19
N MET A 29 -0.60 11.51 18.47
CA MET A 29 0.47 12.34 17.92
C MET A 29 1.02 13.27 18.98
N THR A 30 2.33 13.23 19.19
CA THR A 30 3.00 14.09 20.18
C THR A 30 3.51 15.38 19.55
N ASP A 31 3.77 15.39 18.24
CA ASP A 31 4.17 16.58 17.47
C ASP A 31 3.33 16.73 16.17
N PRO A 32 2.42 17.71 16.12
CA PRO A 32 1.63 18.03 14.93
C PRO A 32 2.45 18.38 13.68
N SER A 33 3.69 18.83 13.83
CA SER A 33 4.56 19.17 12.68
C SER A 33 4.81 17.95 11.78
N THR A 34 4.76 16.75 12.35
CA THR A 34 4.91 15.47 11.64
C THR A 34 3.91 15.31 10.48
N LEU A 35 2.69 15.86 10.60
CA LEU A 35 1.67 15.83 9.54
C LEU A 35 2.07 16.56 8.25
N THR A 36 3.16 17.32 8.27
CA THR A 36 3.63 18.09 7.13
C THR A 36 4.86 17.47 6.44
N VAL A 37 5.42 16.40 7.01
CA VAL A 37 6.59 15.71 6.43
C VAL A 37 6.12 14.75 5.36
N ILE A 38 6.79 14.74 4.19
CA ILE A 38 6.35 14.01 2.99
C ILE A 38 6.17 12.50 3.20
N ASP A 39 6.97 11.89 4.08
CA ASP A 39 6.91 10.46 4.41
C ASP A 39 5.69 10.10 5.27
N PHE A 40 5.21 11.06 6.05
CA PHE A 40 4.13 10.91 7.00
C PHE A 40 2.80 11.51 6.52
N LEU A 41 2.88 12.47 5.60
CA LEU A 41 1.75 13.20 5.04
C LEU A 41 0.57 12.30 4.63
N PRO A 42 0.76 11.12 4.01
CA PRO A 42 -0.36 10.26 3.62
C PRO A 42 -0.85 9.32 4.73
N ARG A 43 -0.23 9.28 5.92
CA ARG A 43 -0.47 8.19 6.88
C ARG A 43 -1.88 8.20 7.48
N VAL A 44 -2.45 9.37 7.74
CA VAL A 44 -3.83 9.47 8.25
C VAL A 44 -4.82 8.92 7.23
N GLN A 45 -4.62 9.31 5.96
CA GLN A 45 -5.44 8.92 4.82
C GLN A 45 -5.27 7.43 4.49
N HIS A 46 -4.06 6.89 4.63
CA HIS A 46 -3.75 5.46 4.52
C HIS A 46 -4.62 4.64 5.48
N GLU A 47 -4.59 4.96 6.78
CA GLU A 47 -5.38 4.23 7.78
C GLU A 47 -6.88 4.37 7.54
N PHE A 48 -7.32 5.58 7.20
CA PHE A 48 -8.72 5.81 6.83
C PHE A 48 -9.15 4.94 5.64
N PHE A 49 -8.24 4.67 4.69
CA PHE A 49 -8.56 3.84 3.54
C PHE A 49 -8.78 2.36 3.93
N HIS A 50 -8.16 1.86 5.00
CA HIS A 50 -8.52 0.54 5.54
C HIS A 50 -9.97 0.49 6.03
N ASN A 51 -10.52 1.60 6.52
CA ASN A 51 -11.95 1.68 6.84
C ASN A 51 -12.83 1.69 5.58
N VAL A 52 -12.37 2.31 4.49
CA VAL A 52 -13.04 2.22 3.20
C VAL A 52 -13.05 0.78 2.69
N GLN A 53 -11.92 0.07 2.77
CA GLN A 53 -11.82 -1.35 2.45
C GLN A 53 -12.77 -2.19 3.32
N HIS A 54 -12.77 -1.97 4.65
CA HIS A 54 -13.68 -2.64 5.58
C HIS A 54 -15.16 -2.37 5.27
N ALA A 55 -15.50 -1.15 4.86
CA ALA A 55 -16.86 -0.78 4.46
C ALA A 55 -17.32 -1.50 3.18
N GLN A 56 -16.40 -1.88 2.29
CA GLN A 56 -16.74 -2.71 1.12
C GLN A 56 -16.89 -4.18 1.51
N THR A 57 -16.06 -4.67 2.43
CA THR A 57 -16.18 -6.01 3.00
C THR A 57 -15.47 -6.10 4.35
N ASN A 58 -16.19 -6.58 5.37
CA ASN A 58 -15.62 -6.78 6.71
C ASN A 58 -14.60 -7.93 6.77
N GLN A 59 -14.41 -8.67 5.68
CA GLN A 59 -13.46 -9.78 5.54
C GLN A 59 -12.18 -9.38 4.79
N TYR A 60 -11.97 -8.10 4.46
CA TYR A 60 -10.89 -7.65 3.58
C TYR A 60 -9.51 -8.17 4.01
N LYS A 61 -9.17 -8.17 5.31
CA LYS A 61 -7.91 -8.69 5.86
C LYS A 61 -7.62 -10.17 5.56
N SER A 62 -8.65 -10.93 5.22
CA SER A 62 -8.55 -12.37 4.91
C SER A 62 -8.77 -12.69 3.44
N ILE A 63 -9.27 -11.73 2.66
CA ILE A 63 -9.68 -11.95 1.27
C ILE A 63 -8.84 -11.15 0.29
N PHE A 64 -8.28 -10.01 0.69
CA PHE A 64 -7.48 -9.19 -0.20
C PHE A 64 -6.04 -9.71 -0.23
N PRO A 65 -5.39 -9.67 -1.40
CA PRO A 65 -3.94 -9.77 -1.46
C PRO A 65 -3.32 -8.71 -0.57
N CYS A 66 -2.15 -9.00 0.01
CA CYS A 66 -1.50 -8.04 0.89
C CYS A 66 -1.04 -6.77 0.18
N TRP A 67 -0.67 -6.89 -1.10
CA TRP A 67 -0.42 -5.72 -1.92
C TRP A 67 -1.68 -4.88 -2.16
N VAL A 68 -2.89 -5.46 -2.13
CA VAL A 68 -4.15 -4.71 -2.27
C VAL A 68 -4.53 -4.05 -0.95
N GLU A 69 -4.41 -4.76 0.16
CA GLU A 69 -4.69 -4.22 1.50
C GLU A 69 -3.80 -3.01 1.79
N GLU A 70 -2.48 -3.22 1.82
CA GLU A 70 -1.53 -2.21 2.30
C GLU A 70 -1.19 -1.20 1.21
N ALA A 71 -0.87 -1.66 0.00
CA ALA A 71 -0.53 -0.73 -1.08
C ALA A 71 -1.75 -0.01 -1.66
N GLY A 72 -2.95 -0.59 -1.50
CA GLY A 72 -4.21 0.12 -1.74
C GLY A 72 -4.32 1.35 -0.86
N ALA A 73 -4.10 1.17 0.44
CA ALA A 73 -4.10 2.25 1.41
C ALA A 73 -2.99 3.28 1.15
N GLU A 74 -1.79 2.86 0.73
CA GLU A 74 -0.70 3.78 0.36
C GLU A 74 -1.04 4.63 -0.88
N TYR A 75 -1.56 4.01 -1.95
CA TYR A 75 -1.93 4.73 -3.17
C TYR A 75 -3.03 5.77 -2.91
N PHE A 76 -4.12 5.35 -2.28
CA PHE A 76 -5.24 6.25 -2.00
C PHE A 76 -4.92 7.26 -0.91
N GLY A 77 -4.06 6.88 0.04
CA GLY A 77 -3.49 7.79 1.03
C GLY A 77 -2.74 8.94 0.35
N ALA A 78 -1.82 8.62 -0.56
CA ALA A 78 -1.09 9.61 -1.35
C ALA A 78 -2.02 10.46 -2.23
N LEU A 79 -3.01 9.83 -2.88
CA LEU A 79 -3.98 10.53 -3.72
C LEU A 79 -4.78 11.56 -2.92
N VAL A 80 -5.33 11.19 -1.77
CA VAL A 80 -6.12 12.12 -0.93
C VAL A 80 -5.22 13.17 -0.30
N ALA A 81 -4.05 12.79 0.22
CA ALA A 81 -3.12 13.72 0.85
C ALA A 81 -2.57 14.78 -0.12
N SER A 82 -2.53 14.48 -1.42
CA SER A 82 -2.17 15.44 -2.46
C SER A 82 -3.17 16.60 -2.61
N ASN A 83 -4.40 16.47 -2.11
CA ASN A 83 -5.46 17.46 -2.22
C ASN A 83 -5.68 17.98 -3.66
N GLY A 84 -5.46 17.12 -4.66
CA GLY A 84 -5.61 17.47 -6.08
C GLY A 84 -4.40 18.19 -6.69
N ASP A 85 -3.32 18.41 -5.93
CA ASP A 85 -2.05 18.89 -6.47
C ASP A 85 -1.26 17.75 -7.14
N PRO A 86 -1.11 17.76 -8.48
CA PRO A 86 -0.40 16.70 -9.19
C PRO A 86 1.08 16.64 -8.83
N GLU A 87 1.73 17.76 -8.48
CA GLU A 87 3.14 17.75 -8.09
C GLU A 87 3.35 17.04 -6.75
N THR A 88 2.50 17.32 -5.77
CA THR A 88 2.52 16.62 -4.48
C THR A 88 2.25 15.13 -4.65
N PHE A 89 1.26 14.76 -5.46
CA PHE A 89 0.99 13.33 -5.75
C PHE A 89 2.20 12.64 -6.37
N ILE A 90 2.81 13.27 -7.39
CA ILE A 90 4.02 12.74 -8.04
C ILE A 90 5.13 12.57 -7.00
N LYS A 91 5.40 13.57 -6.15
CA LYS A 91 6.44 13.47 -5.11
C LYS A 91 6.20 12.29 -4.16
N LEU A 92 4.98 12.12 -3.65
CA LEU A 92 4.60 11.00 -2.77
C LEU A 92 4.75 9.64 -3.46
N ARG A 93 4.26 9.53 -4.70
CA ARG A 93 4.39 8.32 -5.53
C ARG A 93 5.86 7.94 -5.71
N TYR A 94 6.69 8.90 -6.09
CA TYR A 94 8.12 8.68 -6.33
C TYR A 94 8.87 8.32 -5.06
N PHE A 95 8.57 8.99 -3.94
CA PHE A 95 9.12 8.66 -2.63
C PHE A 95 8.85 7.20 -2.29
N SER A 96 7.59 6.76 -2.40
CA SER A 96 7.19 5.38 -2.08
C SER A 96 7.87 4.35 -2.99
N VAL A 97 7.82 4.55 -4.31
CA VAL A 97 8.34 3.58 -5.31
C VAL A 97 9.87 3.53 -5.33
N SER A 98 10.56 4.61 -4.99
CA SER A 98 12.03 4.66 -4.93
C SER A 98 12.61 4.12 -3.61
N SER A 99 11.75 3.72 -2.66
CA SER A 99 12.17 3.05 -1.43
C SER A 99 13.02 1.82 -1.74
N ARG A 100 14.02 1.55 -0.89
CA ARG A 100 14.88 0.35 -0.98
C ARG A 100 14.40 -0.78 -0.08
N VAL A 101 13.16 -0.69 0.43
CA VAL A 101 12.55 -1.72 1.25
C VAL A 101 11.99 -2.81 0.33
N GLY A 102 12.59 -3.99 0.38
CA GLY A 102 12.22 -5.14 -0.44
C GLY A 102 13.35 -5.61 -1.36
N LYS A 103 13.04 -6.59 -2.21
CA LYS A 103 14.02 -7.23 -3.10
C LYS A 103 14.16 -6.56 -4.46
N ALA A 104 13.26 -5.63 -4.79
CA ALA A 104 13.29 -4.94 -6.06
C ALA A 104 14.54 -4.05 -6.15
N ASN A 105 15.29 -4.20 -7.23
CA ASN A 105 16.36 -3.28 -7.60
C ASN A 105 16.39 -3.16 -9.13
N SER A 106 16.89 -2.04 -9.64
CA SER A 106 16.85 -1.72 -11.07
C SER A 106 17.65 -2.69 -11.95
N ALA A 107 18.55 -3.49 -11.36
CA ALA A 107 19.37 -4.47 -12.08
C ALA A 107 18.67 -5.83 -12.20
N THR A 108 17.71 -6.16 -11.32
CA THR A 108 17.05 -7.47 -11.28
C THR A 108 15.54 -7.42 -11.49
N SER A 109 14.92 -6.23 -11.50
CA SER A 109 13.50 -6.10 -11.82
C SER A 109 13.25 -6.40 -13.30
N SER A 110 12.30 -7.28 -13.57
CA SER A 110 11.70 -7.57 -14.88
C SER A 110 10.19 -7.75 -14.72
N LYS A 111 9.45 -7.87 -15.82
CA LYS A 111 8.03 -8.23 -15.78
C LYS A 111 7.80 -9.52 -14.97
N GLU A 112 8.63 -10.55 -15.19
CA GLU A 112 8.52 -11.85 -14.50
C GLU A 112 8.75 -11.70 -13.00
N PHE A 113 9.76 -10.90 -12.60
CA PHE A 113 9.98 -10.57 -11.19
C PHE A 113 8.72 -9.96 -10.55
N TRP A 114 8.08 -8.98 -11.20
CA TRP A 114 6.89 -8.33 -10.65
C TRP A 114 5.69 -9.26 -10.59
N ARG A 115 5.51 -10.13 -11.59
CA ARG A 115 4.46 -11.17 -11.55
C ARG A 115 4.68 -12.12 -10.38
N ASP A 116 5.90 -12.61 -10.21
CA ASP A 116 6.23 -13.54 -9.13
C ASP A 116 6.10 -12.86 -7.75
N TRP A 117 6.40 -11.55 -7.68
CA TRP A 117 6.15 -10.73 -6.50
C TRP A 117 4.65 -10.54 -6.21
N LEU A 118 3.81 -10.26 -7.22
CA LEU A 118 2.35 -10.18 -7.06
C LEU A 118 1.77 -11.50 -6.54
N LEU A 119 2.26 -12.63 -7.05
CA LEU A 119 1.84 -13.96 -6.61
C LEU A 119 2.30 -14.28 -5.19
N SER A 120 3.53 -13.91 -4.80
CA SER A 120 4.06 -14.19 -3.46
C SER A 120 3.45 -13.30 -2.38
N THR A 121 2.96 -12.12 -2.74
CA THR A 121 2.25 -11.19 -1.84
C THR A 121 0.72 -11.35 -1.92
N ASP A 122 0.21 -12.18 -2.84
CA ASP A 122 -1.17 -12.63 -2.89
C ASP A 122 -1.41 -13.75 -1.87
N MET A 123 -1.44 -13.33 -0.62
CA MET A 123 -1.62 -14.17 0.57
C MET A 123 -3.08 -14.56 0.81
N THR A 124 -3.96 -14.41 -0.18
CA THR A 124 -5.40 -14.79 -0.11
C THR A 124 -5.62 -16.30 0.05
N SER A 125 -4.55 -17.09 -0.10
CA SER A 125 -4.53 -18.55 0.11
C SER A 125 -3.99 -18.97 1.49
N VAL A 126 -3.53 -18.03 2.33
CA VAL A 126 -3.07 -18.33 3.68
C VAL A 126 -4.27 -18.70 4.56
N LYS A 127 -4.16 -19.87 5.18
CA LYS A 127 -5.25 -20.74 5.62
C LYS A 127 -6.32 -20.08 6.52
N PRO A 128 -7.59 -20.52 6.40
CA PRO A 128 -8.59 -20.31 7.46
C PRO A 128 -8.05 -20.79 8.81
N GLY A 129 -8.01 -19.91 9.80
CA GLY A 129 -7.56 -20.23 11.16
C GLY A 129 -6.07 -19.99 11.45
N SER A 130 -5.32 -19.32 10.55
CA SER A 130 -4.02 -18.78 10.95
C SER A 130 -4.22 -17.59 11.91
N SER A 131 -3.43 -17.54 12.98
CA SER A 131 -3.34 -16.40 13.90
C SER A 131 -2.33 -15.36 13.43
N GLU A 132 -1.78 -15.52 12.22
CA GLU A 132 -0.81 -14.57 11.67
C GLU A 132 -1.55 -13.27 11.34
N TRP A 133 -1.08 -12.19 11.96
CA TRP A 133 -1.64 -10.85 11.80
C TRP A 133 -1.45 -10.36 10.36
N GLY A 134 -2.48 -10.53 9.53
CA GLY A 134 -2.59 -9.88 8.22
C GLY A 134 -1.32 -9.98 7.38
N CYS A 135 -0.86 -8.85 6.87
CA CYS A 135 0.25 -8.75 5.92
C CYS A 135 1.65 -8.70 6.52
N ALA A 136 1.78 -9.02 7.82
CA ALA A 136 3.06 -8.97 8.52
C ALA A 136 4.12 -9.90 7.93
N SER A 137 3.75 -11.07 7.39
CA SER A 137 4.71 -12.03 6.83
C SER A 137 5.39 -11.54 5.55
N VAL A 138 4.78 -10.57 4.85
CA VAL A 138 5.27 -10.03 3.58
C VAL A 138 5.60 -8.54 3.64
N HIS A 139 5.59 -7.91 4.83
CA HIS A 139 5.88 -6.49 4.98
C HIS A 139 7.26 -6.10 4.41
N MET A 140 8.27 -6.95 4.63
CA MET A 140 9.64 -6.75 4.13
C MET A 140 9.78 -6.96 2.61
N GLU A 141 8.75 -7.43 1.92
CA GLU A 141 8.77 -7.57 0.46
C GLU A 141 8.46 -6.25 -0.26
N GLY A 142 8.22 -5.16 0.48
CA GLY A 142 7.98 -3.83 -0.08
C GLY A 142 6.52 -3.59 -0.50
N ILE A 143 5.56 -4.27 0.14
CA ILE A 143 4.12 -4.16 -0.16
C ILE A 143 3.58 -2.73 -0.04
N TYR A 144 4.08 -1.94 0.93
CA TYR A 144 3.71 -0.53 1.10
C TYR A 144 4.33 0.40 0.04
N HIS A 145 5.32 -0.11 -0.70
CA HIS A 145 6.15 0.69 -1.60
C HIS A 145 5.80 0.39 -3.04
N TYR A 146 6.36 -0.68 -3.60
CA TYR A 146 6.20 -1.01 -5.01
C TYR A 146 4.76 -1.41 -5.34
N GLY A 147 4.02 -1.96 -4.36
CA GLY A 147 2.61 -2.31 -4.53
C GLY A 147 1.72 -1.12 -4.90
N LEU A 148 2.15 0.12 -4.63
CA LEU A 148 1.43 1.33 -5.03
C LEU A 148 1.19 1.33 -6.55
N LEU A 149 2.17 0.89 -7.34
CA LEU A 149 2.05 0.78 -8.80
C LEU A 149 0.99 -0.24 -9.23
N ALA A 150 0.81 -1.31 -8.45
CA ALA A 150 -0.22 -2.31 -8.74
C ALA A 150 -1.63 -1.73 -8.49
N THR A 151 -1.83 -1.00 -7.39
CA THR A 151 -3.09 -0.28 -7.15
C THR A 151 -3.31 0.83 -8.19
N GLU A 152 -2.26 1.54 -8.58
CA GLU A 152 -2.33 2.58 -9.61
C GLU A 152 -2.87 2.00 -10.93
N TYR A 153 -2.38 0.83 -11.34
CA TYR A 153 -2.91 0.12 -12.51
C TYR A 153 -4.40 -0.22 -12.36
N LEU A 154 -4.81 -0.77 -11.21
CA LEU A 154 -6.24 -1.04 -10.96
C LEU A 154 -7.09 0.23 -11.11
N ASN A 155 -6.60 1.36 -10.61
CA ASN A 155 -7.35 2.61 -10.65
C ASN A 155 -7.40 3.19 -12.07
N GLN A 156 -6.31 3.03 -12.84
CA GLN A 156 -6.27 3.44 -14.24
C GLN A 156 -7.30 2.67 -15.09
N GLU A 157 -7.45 1.36 -14.86
CA GLU A 157 -8.32 0.51 -15.67
C GLU A 157 -9.79 0.52 -15.20
N LEU A 158 -10.02 0.59 -13.88
CA LEU A 158 -11.37 0.44 -13.30
C LEU A 158 -11.96 1.77 -12.79
N GLY A 159 -11.11 2.77 -12.54
CA GLY A 159 -11.47 3.94 -11.75
C GLY A 159 -11.82 3.61 -10.29
N ILE A 160 -12.02 4.65 -9.49
CA ILE A 160 -12.40 4.51 -8.08
C ILE A 160 -13.69 3.68 -7.91
N PRO A 161 -14.78 3.94 -8.68
CA PRO A 161 -16.00 3.14 -8.53
C PRO A 161 -15.78 1.65 -8.83
N GLY A 162 -14.94 1.33 -9.82
CA GLY A 162 -14.64 -0.04 -10.20
C GLY A 162 -13.76 -0.76 -9.18
N ILE A 163 -12.79 -0.08 -8.57
CA ILE A 163 -12.02 -0.64 -7.44
C ILE A 163 -12.92 -0.96 -6.25
N LEU A 164 -13.80 -0.03 -5.85
CA LEU A 164 -14.70 -0.27 -4.72
C LEU A 164 -15.70 -1.40 -5.02
N ALA A 165 -16.14 -1.53 -6.28
CA ALA A 165 -16.92 -2.68 -6.72
C ALA A 165 -16.13 -3.99 -6.65
N LEU A 166 -14.87 -4.01 -7.12
CA LEU A 166 -13.96 -5.15 -7.04
C LEU A 166 -13.77 -5.61 -5.58
N TYR A 167 -13.57 -4.68 -4.65
CA TYR A 167 -13.41 -4.96 -3.22
C TYR A 167 -14.65 -5.61 -2.60
N ARG A 168 -15.83 -5.07 -2.91
CA ARG A 168 -17.12 -5.61 -2.46
C ARG A 168 -17.42 -6.98 -3.08
N ASP A 169 -17.14 -7.14 -4.37
CA ASP A 169 -17.28 -8.42 -5.06
C ASP A 169 -16.34 -9.46 -4.45
N ALA A 170 -15.08 -9.10 -4.16
CA ALA A 170 -14.13 -10.01 -3.51
C ALA A 170 -14.65 -10.51 -2.16
N GLY A 171 -15.30 -9.66 -1.37
CA GLY A 171 -15.97 -10.09 -0.13
C GLY A 171 -17.08 -11.12 -0.32
N THR A 172 -17.68 -11.20 -1.51
CA THR A 172 -18.80 -12.10 -1.82
C THR A 172 -18.34 -13.38 -2.52
N MET A 173 -17.36 -13.29 -3.44
CA MET A 173 -16.96 -14.40 -4.31
C MET A 173 -15.48 -14.80 -4.20
N GLY A 174 -14.72 -14.14 -3.33
CA GLY A 174 -13.27 -14.27 -3.23
C GLY A 174 -12.52 -13.46 -4.29
N TRP A 175 -11.27 -13.13 -3.99
CA TRP A 175 -10.43 -12.26 -4.82
C TRP A 175 -10.28 -12.75 -6.27
N ASN A 176 -9.99 -14.05 -6.47
CA ASN A 176 -9.75 -14.60 -7.80
C ASN A 176 -10.94 -14.38 -8.75
N LYS A 177 -12.16 -14.70 -8.28
CA LYS A 177 -13.38 -14.53 -9.08
C LYS A 177 -13.76 -13.06 -9.26
N ALA A 178 -13.47 -12.22 -8.27
CA ALA A 178 -13.77 -10.79 -8.35
C ALA A 178 -12.87 -10.08 -9.37
N ILE A 179 -11.57 -10.38 -9.40
CA ILE A 179 -10.66 -9.90 -10.46
C ILE A 179 -11.10 -10.41 -11.84
N GLU A 180 -11.47 -11.69 -11.92
CA GLU A 180 -12.00 -12.27 -13.16
C GLU A 180 -13.23 -11.54 -13.69
N LYS A 181 -14.17 -11.23 -12.79
CA LYS A 181 -15.37 -10.46 -13.11
C LYS A 181 -15.02 -9.02 -13.55
N ALA A 182 -14.11 -8.35 -12.85
CA ALA A 182 -13.78 -6.95 -13.12
C ALA A 182 -13.06 -6.74 -14.46
N PHE A 183 -12.16 -7.66 -14.82
CA PHE A 183 -11.32 -7.53 -16.03
C PHE A 183 -11.77 -8.42 -17.20
N ASN A 184 -12.73 -9.33 -16.98
CA ASN A 184 -13.09 -10.37 -17.94
C ASN A 184 -11.87 -11.18 -18.43
N LYS A 185 -10.93 -11.45 -17.52
CA LYS A 185 -9.67 -12.18 -17.73
C LYS A 185 -9.34 -12.99 -16.49
N ASN A 186 -8.71 -14.16 -16.63
CA ASN A 186 -8.24 -14.91 -15.46
C ASN A 186 -7.22 -14.11 -14.62
N LYS A 187 -7.15 -14.38 -13.31
CA LYS A 187 -6.28 -13.63 -12.39
C LYS A 187 -4.83 -13.57 -12.84
N LEU A 188 -4.27 -14.67 -13.35
CA LEU A 188 -2.88 -14.71 -13.81
C LEU A 188 -2.65 -13.74 -14.98
N ALA A 189 -3.57 -13.69 -15.94
CA ALA A 189 -3.48 -12.75 -17.06
C ALA A 189 -3.58 -11.29 -16.59
N VAL A 190 -4.44 -10.99 -15.61
CA VAL A 190 -4.49 -9.65 -15.01
C VAL A 190 -3.19 -9.32 -14.28
N TYR A 191 -2.60 -10.28 -13.55
CA TYR A 191 -1.32 -10.08 -12.86
C TYR A 191 -0.16 -9.89 -13.83
N GLU A 192 -0.19 -10.54 -14.98
CA GLU A 192 0.78 -10.31 -16.06
C GLU A 192 0.67 -8.88 -16.62
N ASP A 193 -0.54 -8.34 -16.77
CA ASP A 193 -0.77 -6.95 -17.19
C ASP A 193 -0.28 -5.95 -16.13
N ILE A 194 -0.61 -6.18 -14.85
CA ILE A 194 -0.13 -5.38 -13.72
C ILE A 194 1.40 -5.43 -13.66
N ALA A 195 2.01 -6.60 -13.77
CA ALA A 195 3.45 -6.77 -13.72
C ALA A 195 4.18 -6.02 -14.85
N ALA A 196 3.58 -5.98 -16.06
CA ALA A 196 4.12 -5.21 -17.17
C ALA A 196 4.07 -3.69 -16.88
N TYR A 197 2.97 -3.22 -16.28
CA TYR A 197 2.86 -1.84 -15.83
C TYR A 197 3.89 -1.50 -14.75
N MET A 198 4.00 -2.35 -13.72
CA MET A 198 4.98 -2.17 -12.63
C MET A 198 6.41 -2.13 -13.16
N ASP A 199 6.81 -3.02 -14.08
CA ASP A 199 8.16 -2.99 -14.67
C ASP A 199 8.46 -1.66 -15.35
N LYS A 200 7.53 -1.20 -16.20
CA LYS A 200 7.66 0.06 -16.92
C LYS A 200 7.78 1.24 -15.96
N GLU A 201 6.84 1.37 -15.03
CA GLU A 201 6.77 2.53 -14.13
C GLU A 201 7.88 2.55 -13.09
N TYR A 202 8.29 1.37 -12.60
CA TYR A 202 9.44 1.25 -11.73
C TYR A 202 10.73 1.70 -12.44
N ARG A 203 10.95 1.27 -13.69
CA ARG A 203 12.12 1.70 -14.49
C ARG A 203 12.14 3.21 -14.71
N ILE A 204 10.99 3.80 -15.03
CA ILE A 204 10.87 5.26 -15.16
C ILE A 204 11.24 5.91 -13.83
N THR A 205 10.72 5.39 -12.71
CA THR A 205 10.93 5.95 -11.38
C THR A 205 12.39 5.92 -10.96
N VAL A 206 13.06 4.77 -11.06
CA VAL A 206 14.46 4.62 -10.64
C VAL A 206 15.45 5.36 -11.55
N ALA A 207 15.05 5.68 -12.79
CA ALA A 207 15.83 6.51 -13.69
C ALA A 207 15.79 8.01 -13.31
N GLN A 208 14.79 8.45 -12.54
CA GLN A 208 14.71 9.83 -12.06
C GLN A 208 15.64 10.05 -10.87
N THR A 209 16.79 10.70 -11.11
CA THR A 209 17.79 10.98 -10.07
C THR A 209 17.33 12.02 -9.06
N TRP A 210 16.41 12.92 -9.44
CA TRP A 210 15.84 13.96 -8.57
C TRP A 210 14.94 13.37 -7.47
N ALA A 211 14.33 12.21 -7.72
CA ALA A 211 13.40 11.55 -6.82
C ALA A 211 14.10 10.64 -5.78
N ARG A 212 15.40 10.39 -5.93
CA ARG A 212 16.15 9.56 -4.99
C ARG A 212 16.36 10.33 -3.70
N HIS A 213 16.08 9.68 -2.58
CA HIS A 213 16.39 10.25 -1.29
C HIS A 213 17.90 10.48 -1.20
N LYS A 214 18.34 11.70 -0.93
CA LYS A 214 19.75 11.96 -0.56
C LYS A 214 19.90 11.63 0.92
N CYS A 215 19.90 10.34 1.23
CA CYS A 215 20.10 9.89 2.60
C CYS A 215 21.57 9.98 2.99
N VAL A 216 21.85 10.84 3.97
CA VAL A 216 23.12 10.91 4.69
C VAL A 216 22.91 10.19 6.02
N LEU A 217 23.85 9.30 6.38
CA LEU A 217 23.89 8.75 7.73
C LEU A 217 24.46 9.83 8.66
N GLU A 218 23.61 10.41 9.51
CA GLU A 218 24.03 11.26 10.61
C GLU A 218 23.86 10.50 11.93
N GLY A 219 24.97 10.01 12.49
CA GLY A 219 24.96 9.23 13.72
C GLY A 219 24.33 7.84 13.55
N ARG A 220 23.31 7.51 14.35
CA ARG A 220 22.55 6.23 14.27
C ARG A 220 21.25 6.34 13.46
N GLY A 221 20.94 7.52 12.91
CA GLY A 221 19.73 7.78 12.13
C GLY A 221 20.05 7.97 10.65
N LEU A 222 19.18 7.47 9.79
CA LEU A 222 19.19 7.78 8.37
C LEU A 222 18.50 9.14 8.17
N GLN A 223 19.25 10.20 7.86
CA GLN A 223 18.67 11.49 7.50
C GLN A 223 18.56 11.59 5.98
N CYS A 224 17.35 11.50 5.47
CA CYS A 224 17.09 11.69 4.05
C CYS A 224 16.85 13.18 3.79
N ALA A 225 17.84 13.83 3.18
CA ALA A 225 17.59 15.11 2.54
C ALA A 225 16.67 14.84 1.35
N ASN A 226 15.48 15.41 1.42
CA ASN A 226 14.65 15.53 0.23
C ASN A 226 15.41 16.44 -0.74
N GLY A 227 15.47 16.08 -2.01
CA GLY A 227 15.73 17.05 -3.07
C GLY A 227 14.52 17.97 -3.28
N LEU A 228 13.86 18.38 -2.19
CA LEU A 228 12.65 19.21 -2.13
C LEU A 228 12.78 20.13 -0.92
#